data_AF-A0A4Y2K2T9-F1
#
_entry.id   AF-A0A4Y2K2T9-F1
#
_cell.length_a   1.000
_cell.length_b   1.000
_cell.length_c   1.000
_cell.angle_alpha   90.00
_cell.angle_beta   90.00
_cell.angle_gamma   90.00
#
_symmetry.space_group_name_H-M   'P 1'
#
loop_
_entity.id
_entity.type
_entity.pdbx_description
1 polymer ?
#
loop_
_entity_poly.entity_id
_entity_poly.type
_entity_poly.pdbx_seq_one_letter_code
_entity_poly.pdbx_strand_id
1 'polypeptide(L)'
;ENESFFNGCLAIVVFGGNEQADILAKKGANLLQHPNTATSYWKIKLLLINLCTFNSLPDLQTRTALKSLRKVSPSSIPDKPRCDAIAAFRLTTGHDCLAAHLHRLGISTEPFCPLYNSGEVMERDHLLRCGSLQGLTEVSRHWEARALWG
;
A
#
# COMPACT_ATOMS: atom_id res chain seq x y z
N GLU A 1 3.55 -26.06 -15.26
CA GLU A 1 4.21 -24.77 -14.96
C GLU A 1 3.34 -23.69 -15.62
N ASN A 2 2.51 -22.92 -14.93
CA ASN A 2 2.72 -22.20 -13.68
C ASN A 2 1.44 -22.19 -12.85
N GLU A 3 1.58 -22.61 -11.59
CA GLU A 3 0.58 -22.36 -10.55
C GLU A 3 0.65 -20.89 -10.12
N SER A 4 -0.50 -20.24 -10.01
CA SER A 4 -0.64 -19.08 -9.14
C SER A 4 -2.01 -19.13 -8.47
N PHE A 5 -2.02 -19.79 -7.31
CA PHE A 5 -3.02 -19.65 -6.27
C PHE A 5 -3.10 -18.17 -5.85
N PHE A 6 -4.26 -17.52 -6.01
CA PHE A 6 -4.51 -16.22 -5.40
C PHE A 6 -5.66 -16.32 -4.41
N ASN A 7 -5.28 -16.19 -3.13
CA ASN A 7 -6.14 -16.16 -1.97
C ASN A 7 -7.16 -15.01 -2.06
N GLY A 8 -8.44 -15.34 -2.17
CA GLY A 8 -9.50 -14.73 -1.36
C GLY A 8 -9.97 -13.31 -1.64
N CYS A 9 -9.47 -12.59 -2.65
CA CYS A 9 -10.00 -11.28 -3.02
C CYS A 9 -10.36 -11.25 -4.51
N LEU A 10 -11.66 -11.23 -4.80
CA LEU A 10 -12.20 -11.05 -6.14
C LEU A 10 -11.88 -9.63 -6.64
N ALA A 11 -10.75 -9.47 -7.32
CA ALA A 11 -10.46 -8.28 -8.09
C ALA A 11 -11.34 -8.30 -9.35
N ILE A 12 -12.47 -7.59 -9.31
CA ILE A 12 -13.26 -7.33 -10.52
C ILE A 12 -12.50 -6.26 -11.33
N VAL A 13 -11.57 -6.72 -12.15
CA VAL A 13 -10.93 -5.88 -13.16
C VAL A 13 -11.86 -5.84 -14.37
N VAL A 14 -12.54 -4.70 -14.58
CA VAL A 14 -13.39 -4.49 -15.76
C VAL A 14 -12.51 -4.04 -16.92
N PHE A 15 -11.99 -5.00 -17.69
CA PHE A 15 -11.51 -4.74 -19.05
C PHE A 15 -12.72 -4.76 -19.99
N GLY A 16 -12.88 -3.73 -20.83
CA GLY A 16 -13.90 -3.72 -21.88
C GLY A 16 -13.70 -4.92 -22.83
N GLY A 17 -14.77 -5.66 -23.12
CA GLY A 17 -14.74 -6.86 -23.96
C GLY A 17 -15.00 -8.20 -23.25
N ASN A 18 -15.32 -8.20 -21.94
CA ASN A 18 -15.62 -9.42 -21.18
C ASN A 18 -17.09 -9.88 -21.25
N GLU A 19 -17.91 -9.28 -22.11
CA GLU A 19 -19.36 -9.46 -22.18
C GLU A 19 -19.74 -10.92 -22.43
N GLN A 20 -19.00 -11.63 -23.28
CA GLN A 20 -19.22 -13.06 -23.51
C GLN A 20 -18.87 -13.92 -22.28
N ALA A 21 -17.80 -13.58 -21.57
CA ALA A 21 -17.42 -14.29 -20.34
C ALA A 21 -18.44 -14.05 -19.22
N ASP A 22 -18.97 -12.84 -19.12
CA ASP A 22 -20.06 -12.48 -18.20
C ASP A 22 -21.36 -13.23 -18.56
N ILE A 23 -21.74 -13.30 -19.85
CA ILE A 23 -22.90 -14.10 -20.30
C ILE A 23 -22.73 -15.58 -19.94
N LEU A 24 -21.54 -16.15 -20.14
CA LEU A 24 -21.26 -17.56 -19.83
C LEU A 24 -21.28 -17.82 -18.33
N ALA A 25 -20.68 -16.95 -17.52
CA ALA A 25 -20.71 -17.05 -16.06
C ALA A 25 -22.14 -16.95 -15.52
N LYS A 26 -22.94 -16.03 -16.07
CA LYS A 26 -24.36 -15.85 -15.73
C LYS A 26 -25.20 -17.08 -16.07
N LYS A 27 -24.95 -17.74 -17.20
CA LYS A 27 -25.61 -19.00 -17.57
C LYS A 27 -25.21 -20.17 -16.67
N GLY A 28 -23.93 -20.27 -16.31
CA GLY A 28 -23.44 -21.35 -15.44
C GLY A 28 -23.94 -21.26 -13.99
N ALA A 29 -24.23 -20.05 -13.49
CA ALA A 29 -24.61 -19.82 -12.10
C ALA A 29 -26.09 -20.14 -11.77
N ASN A 30 -26.95 -20.39 -12.77
CA ASN A 30 -28.41 -20.59 -12.59
C ASN A 30 -29.10 -19.52 -11.70
N LEU A 31 -28.56 -18.30 -11.67
CA LEU A 31 -29.11 -17.21 -10.86
C LEU A 31 -30.20 -16.48 -11.67
N LEU A 32 -31.36 -16.27 -11.02
CA LEU A 32 -32.45 -15.49 -11.59
C LEU A 32 -31.98 -14.05 -11.82
N GLN A 33 -31.83 -13.62 -13.08
CA GLN A 33 -31.45 -12.25 -13.41
C GLN A 33 -32.64 -11.33 -13.10
N HIS A 34 -32.44 -10.33 -12.25
CA HIS A 34 -33.40 -9.23 -12.17
C HIS A 34 -33.43 -8.47 -13.51
N PRO A 35 -34.59 -7.94 -13.94
CA PRO A 35 -34.66 -7.13 -15.14
C PRO A 35 -33.67 -5.97 -15.02
N ASN A 36 -32.82 -5.84 -16.03
CA ASN A 36 -31.82 -4.78 -16.12
C ASN A 36 -32.51 -3.43 -16.32
N THR A 37 -33.05 -2.84 -15.26
CA THR A 37 -33.31 -1.39 -15.26
C THR A 37 -31.94 -0.73 -15.37
N ALA A 38 -31.69 -0.08 -16.51
CA ALA A 38 -30.42 0.56 -16.84
C ALA A 38 -30.06 1.58 -15.75
N THR A 39 -29.33 1.13 -14.74
CA THR A 39 -28.83 1.98 -13.68
C THR A 39 -27.57 2.62 -14.20
N SER A 40 -27.49 3.95 -14.16
CA SER A 40 -26.31 4.63 -14.70
C SER A 40 -25.05 4.20 -13.96
N TYR A 41 -23.93 4.11 -14.70
CA TYR A 41 -22.62 3.79 -14.13
C TYR A 41 -22.30 4.66 -12.90
N TRP A 42 -22.64 5.95 -12.95
CA TRP A 42 -22.46 6.87 -11.83
C TRP A 42 -23.21 6.43 -10.56
N LYS A 43 -24.47 6.02 -10.69
CA LYS A 43 -25.27 5.55 -9.56
C LYS A 43 -24.70 4.27 -8.97
N ILE A 44 -24.29 3.31 -9.81
CA ILE A 44 -23.66 2.06 -9.36
C ILE A 44 -22.33 2.37 -8.66
N LYS A 45 -21.49 3.22 -9.25
CA LYS A 45 -20.21 3.66 -8.68
C LYS A 45 -20.41 4.32 -7.31
N LEU A 46 -21.38 5.21 -7.19
CA LEU A 46 -21.72 5.87 -5.93
C LEU A 46 -22.25 4.89 -4.89
N LEU A 47 -23.09 3.94 -5.30
CA LEU A 47 -23.61 2.89 -4.42
C LEU A 47 -22.48 2.01 -3.88
N LEU A 48 -21.54 1.61 -4.75
CA LEU A 48 -20.38 0.81 -4.38
C LEU A 48 -19.44 1.58 -3.44
N ILE A 49 -19.17 2.85 -3.71
CA ILE A 49 -18.40 3.71 -2.80
C ILE A 49 -19.08 3.75 -1.44
N ASN A 50 -20.38 4.04 -1.39
CA ASN A 50 -21.13 4.13 -0.13
C ASN A 50 -21.15 2.80 0.63
N LEU A 51 -21.40 1.68 -0.05
CA LEU A 51 -21.39 0.34 0.55
C LEU A 51 -20.01 -0.03 1.10
N CYS A 52 -18.96 0.30 0.36
CA CYS A 52 -17.59 0.03 0.77
C CYS A 52 -17.22 0.90 1.98
N THR A 53 -17.48 2.22 1.91
CA THR A 53 -17.22 3.16 3.00
C THR A 53 -17.99 2.81 4.27
N PHE A 54 -19.25 2.38 4.16
CA PHE A 54 -20.08 2.06 5.32
C PHE A 54 -19.69 0.73 5.99
N ASN A 55 -19.41 -0.32 5.21
CA ASN A 55 -19.18 -1.66 5.78
C ASN A 55 -17.72 -1.94 6.09
N SER A 56 -16.79 -1.46 5.26
CA SER A 56 -15.38 -1.86 5.37
C SER A 56 -14.54 -0.91 6.22
N LEU A 57 -14.88 0.38 6.28
CA LEU A 57 -14.09 1.35 7.03
C LEU A 57 -14.13 1.10 8.55
N PRO A 58 -15.29 0.84 9.18
CA PRO A 58 -15.35 0.55 10.61
C PRO A 58 -14.67 -0.79 10.95
N ASP A 59 -14.90 -1.86 10.17
CA ASP A 59 -14.24 -3.15 10.36
C ASP A 59 -12.71 -3.06 10.24
N LEU A 60 -12.23 -2.35 9.21
CA LEU A 60 -10.81 -2.08 9.03
C LEU A 60 -10.25 -1.27 10.21
N GLN A 61 -10.95 -0.26 10.69
CA GLN A 61 -10.54 0.50 11.87
C GLN A 61 -10.44 -0.39 13.12
N THR A 62 -11.43 -1.25 13.39
CA THR A 62 -11.43 -2.18 14.53
C THR A 62 -10.30 -3.20 14.42
N ARG A 63 -10.09 -3.80 13.24
CA ARG A 63 -9.01 -4.77 13.00
C ARG A 63 -7.62 -4.15 13.03
N THR A 64 -7.51 -2.86 12.70
CA THR A 64 -6.25 -2.12 12.72
C THR A 64 -5.98 -1.44 14.07
N ALA A 65 -6.99 -1.32 14.95
CA ALA A 65 -6.85 -0.72 16.29
C ALA A 65 -5.85 -1.45 17.21
N LEU A 66 -5.63 -2.75 16.97
CA LEU A 66 -4.63 -3.58 17.64
C LEU A 66 -3.25 -3.56 16.97
N LYS A 67 -3.16 -3.10 15.71
CA LYS A 67 -1.88 -2.94 15.02
C LYS A 67 -1.26 -1.61 15.45
N SER A 68 0.06 -1.55 15.60
CA SER A 68 0.82 -0.37 16.08
C SER A 68 0.76 0.86 15.15
N LEU A 69 -0.19 0.90 14.22
CA LEU A 69 -0.45 2.01 13.29
C LEU A 69 -1.01 3.27 13.97
N ARG A 70 -1.07 3.32 15.31
CA ARG A 70 -1.56 4.48 16.08
C ARG A 70 -0.79 5.78 15.79
N LYS A 71 0.38 5.72 15.16
CA LYS A 71 1.20 6.90 14.84
C LYS A 71 0.91 7.55 13.48
N VAL A 72 0.07 6.96 12.61
CA VAL A 72 -0.20 7.53 11.28
C VAL A 72 -1.51 8.31 11.31
N SER A 73 -1.43 9.62 11.50
CA SER A 73 -2.57 10.50 11.23
C SER A 73 -2.84 10.54 9.72
N PRO A 74 -4.09 10.57 9.25
CA PRO A 74 -4.40 10.72 7.82
C PRO A 74 -3.71 11.95 7.17
N SER A 75 -3.46 13.00 7.96
CA SER A 75 -2.72 14.20 7.54
C SER A 75 -1.22 14.01 7.37
N SER A 76 -0.64 12.93 7.89
CA SER A 76 0.79 12.62 7.77
C SER A 76 1.15 12.02 6.41
N ILE A 77 0.15 11.52 5.67
CA ILE A 77 0.34 11.00 4.32
C ILE A 77 -0.15 12.07 3.34
N PRO A 78 0.74 12.70 2.58
CA PRO A 78 0.35 13.78 1.69
C PRO A 78 -0.46 13.23 0.51
N ASP A 79 -1.47 13.99 0.07
CA ASP A 79 -2.16 13.76 -1.21
C ASP A 79 -1.24 14.19 -2.36
N LYS A 80 -0.29 13.32 -2.68
CA LYS A 80 0.83 13.52 -3.59
C LYS A 80 0.98 12.32 -4.52
N PRO A 81 1.85 12.39 -5.55
CA PRO A 81 2.16 11.23 -6.36
C PRO A 81 2.48 10.01 -5.50
N ARG A 82 2.04 8.84 -5.98
CA ARG A 82 2.11 7.57 -5.25
C ARG A 82 3.47 7.31 -4.59
N CYS A 83 4.57 7.63 -5.25
CA CYS A 83 5.92 7.43 -4.71
C CYS A 83 6.17 8.21 -3.41
N ASP A 84 5.68 9.43 -3.33
CA ASP A 84 5.84 10.30 -2.16
C ASP A 84 4.98 9.82 -1.00
N ALA A 85 3.71 9.50 -1.29
CA ALA A 85 2.78 8.98 -0.31
C ALA A 85 3.29 7.65 0.28
N ILE A 86 3.87 6.78 -0.54
CA ILE A 86 4.47 5.51 -0.09
C ILE A 86 5.68 5.75 0.82
N ALA A 87 6.61 6.61 0.41
CA ALA A 87 7.79 6.89 1.24
C ALA A 87 7.38 7.49 2.59
N ALA A 88 6.51 8.51 2.58
CA ALA A 88 5.99 9.11 3.80
C ALA A 88 5.29 8.10 4.70
N PHE A 89 4.49 7.18 4.13
CA PHE A 89 3.82 6.13 4.89
C PHE A 89 4.80 5.17 5.56
N ARG A 90 5.78 4.66 4.80
CA ARG A 90 6.78 3.71 5.32
C ARG A 90 7.61 4.31 6.44
N LEU A 91 8.11 5.52 6.23
CA LEU A 91 8.88 6.24 7.24
C LEU A 91 8.02 6.54 8.48
N THR A 92 6.75 6.91 8.30
CA THR A 92 5.87 7.31 9.44
C THR A 92 5.44 6.12 10.28
N THR A 93 5.22 4.99 9.63
CA THR A 93 4.96 3.73 10.31
C THR A 93 6.21 3.08 10.88
N GLY A 94 7.40 3.53 10.48
CA GLY A 94 8.66 2.86 10.77
C GLY A 94 8.74 1.47 10.13
N HIS A 95 7.99 1.22 9.06
CA HIS A 95 8.09 0.03 8.20
C HIS A 95 8.93 0.34 6.95
N ASP A 96 10.00 1.10 7.15
CA ASP A 96 10.99 1.39 6.12
C ASP A 96 12.03 0.28 6.03
N CYS A 97 12.89 0.34 5.01
CA CYS A 97 13.99 -0.60 4.83
C CYS A 97 15.32 -0.05 5.34
N LEU A 98 15.30 0.87 6.31
CA LEU A 98 16.53 1.43 6.86
C LEU A 98 17.23 0.40 7.78
N ALA A 99 18.55 0.48 7.92
CA ALA A 99 19.33 -0.57 8.60
C ALA A 99 18.88 -0.81 10.04
N ALA A 100 18.49 0.25 10.74
CA ALA A 100 17.96 0.14 12.08
C ALA A 100 16.66 -0.69 12.14
N HIS A 101 15.76 -0.52 11.17
CA HIS A 101 14.54 -1.32 11.10
C HIS A 101 14.84 -2.76 10.72
N LEU A 102 15.70 -2.98 9.71
CA LEU A 102 16.10 -4.31 9.28
C LEU A 102 16.80 -5.10 10.39
N HIS A 103 17.60 -4.42 11.22
CA HIS A 103 18.26 -5.03 12.37
C HIS A 103 17.25 -5.43 13.45
N ARG A 104 16.25 -4.59 13.75
CA ARG A 104 15.16 -4.93 14.69
C ARG A 104 14.34 -6.14 14.22
N LEU A 105 14.23 -6.35 12.91
CA LEU A 105 13.60 -7.53 12.32
C LEU A 105 14.52 -8.76 12.27
N GLY A 106 15.80 -8.63 12.63
CA GLY A 106 16.80 -9.71 12.54
C GLY A 106 17.26 -10.03 11.11
N ILE A 107 16.98 -9.15 10.14
CA ILE A 107 17.40 -9.31 8.74
C ILE A 107 18.82 -8.77 8.54
N SER A 108 19.14 -7.63 9.17
CA SER A 108 20.48 -7.04 9.14
C SER A 108 21.28 -7.42 10.39
N THR A 109 22.56 -7.71 10.23
CA THR A 109 23.48 -7.99 11.34
C THR A 109 23.72 -6.74 12.19
N GLU A 110 23.71 -5.56 11.58
CA GLU A 110 24.03 -4.30 12.25
C GLU A 110 22.99 -3.20 11.93
N PRO A 111 22.74 -2.26 12.87
CA PRO A 111 21.79 -1.16 12.70
C PRO A 111 22.40 0.11 12.09
N PHE A 112 23.71 0.13 11.82
CA PHE A 112 24.46 1.31 11.42
C PHE A 112 24.22 1.68 9.96
N CYS A 113 24.58 2.91 9.58
CA CYS A 113 24.56 3.37 8.20
C CYS A 113 25.70 2.71 7.38
N PRO A 114 25.41 1.80 6.43
CA PRO A 114 26.43 1.28 5.50
C PRO A 114 26.83 2.28 4.41
N LEU A 115 26.04 3.34 4.19
CA LEU A 115 26.34 4.34 3.14
C LEU A 115 27.41 5.33 3.56
N TYR A 116 27.54 5.54 4.87
CA TYR A 116 28.43 6.52 5.46
C TYR A 116 29.04 5.91 6.71
N ASN A 117 30.37 5.76 6.74
CA ASN A 117 31.13 5.18 7.86
C ASN A 117 31.14 6.10 9.11
N SER A 118 30.02 6.74 9.46
CA SER A 118 29.88 7.46 10.72
C SER A 118 29.67 6.56 11.91
N GLY A 119 29.27 5.29 11.69
CA GLY A 119 28.83 4.40 12.77
C GLY A 119 27.52 4.86 13.43
N GLU A 120 26.82 5.83 12.84
CA GLU A 120 25.51 6.25 13.32
C GLU A 120 24.44 5.24 12.91
N VAL A 121 23.45 5.04 13.78
CA VAL A 121 22.29 4.20 13.51
C VAL A 121 21.48 4.79 12.35
N MET A 122 21.17 3.98 11.34
CA MET A 122 20.44 4.47 10.17
C MET A 122 18.94 4.48 10.42
N GLU A 123 18.47 5.50 11.14
CA GLU A 123 17.05 5.82 11.33
C GLU A 123 16.65 7.03 10.49
N ARG A 124 15.35 7.34 10.47
CA ARG A 124 14.76 8.48 9.76
C ARG A 124 15.53 9.79 9.97
N ASP A 125 15.92 10.10 11.21
CA ASP A 125 16.63 11.34 11.53
C ASP A 125 18.04 11.37 10.91
N HIS A 126 18.72 10.22 10.91
CA HIS A 126 20.02 10.09 10.24
C HIS A 126 19.88 10.22 8.72
N LEU A 127 18.79 9.72 8.12
CA LEU A 127 18.53 9.84 6.68
C LEU A 127 18.62 11.31 6.21
N LEU A 128 18.10 12.25 7.01
CA LEU A 128 18.14 13.69 6.73
C LEU A 128 19.53 14.33 6.89
N ARG A 129 20.45 13.66 7.58
CA ARG A 129 21.81 14.15 7.87
C ARG A 129 22.91 13.37 7.15
N CYS A 130 22.58 12.22 6.57
CA CYS A 130 23.53 11.36 5.87
C CYS A 130 24.18 12.13 4.72
N GLY A 131 25.51 12.26 4.78
CA GLY A 131 26.30 12.99 3.78
C GLY A 131 26.41 12.27 2.44
N SER A 132 26.16 10.96 2.42
CA SER A 132 26.19 10.14 1.20
C SER A 132 24.92 10.25 0.35
N LEU A 133 23.88 10.95 0.83
CA LEU A 133 22.61 11.14 0.13
C LEU A 133 22.50 12.58 -0.40
N GLN A 134 22.24 12.73 -1.70
CA GLN A 134 22.13 14.01 -2.37
C GLN A 134 20.70 14.58 -2.35
N GLY A 135 19.69 13.76 -2.05
CA GLY A 135 18.29 14.18 -2.02
C GLY A 135 18.04 15.40 -1.12
N LEU A 136 17.20 16.32 -1.58
CA LEU A 136 16.85 17.55 -0.83
C LEU A 136 15.66 17.35 0.13
N THR A 137 14.91 16.27 -0.05
CA THR A 137 13.72 15.93 0.75
C THR A 137 13.87 14.57 1.39
N GLU A 138 13.18 14.34 2.52
CA GLU A 138 13.13 13.05 3.21
C GLU A 138 12.73 11.91 2.26
N VAL A 139 11.73 12.17 1.40
CA VAL A 139 11.24 11.22 0.39
C VAL A 139 12.32 10.89 -0.64
N SER A 140 12.99 11.89 -1.21
CA SER A 140 14.05 11.66 -2.19
C SER A 140 15.20 10.86 -1.58
N ARG A 141 15.60 11.20 -0.35
CA ARG A 141 16.68 10.50 0.36
C ARG A 141 16.30 9.07 0.70
N HIS A 142 15.04 8.80 1.05
CA HIS A 142 14.56 7.43 1.27
C HIS A 142 14.70 6.60 0.00
N TRP A 143 14.26 7.11 -1.14
CA TRP A 143 14.35 6.39 -2.41
C TRP A 143 15.80 6.18 -2.86
N GLU A 144 16.66 7.17 -2.65
CA GLU A 144 18.10 7.09 -2.92
C GLU A 144 18.78 6.03 -2.03
N ALA A 145 18.55 6.08 -0.71
CA ALA A 145 19.07 5.08 0.22
C ALA A 145 18.59 3.66 -0.14
N ARG A 146 17.33 3.54 -0.56
CA ARG A 146 16.78 2.25 -1.02
C ARG A 146 17.42 1.76 -2.32
N ALA A 147 17.68 2.65 -3.28
CA ALA A 147 18.31 2.29 -4.55
C ALA A 147 19.77 1.84 -4.39
N LEU A 148 20.45 2.31 -3.34
CA LEU A 148 21.82 1.89 -3.05
C LEU A 148 21.89 0.51 -2.36
N TRP A 149 20.78 0.00 -1.82
CA TRP A 149 20.72 -1.23 -1.02
C TRP A 149 19.93 -2.38 -1.64
N GLY A 150 19.08 -2.09 -2.62
CA GLY A 150 18.28 -3.07 -3.36
C GLY A 150 18.86 -3.34 -4.73
#